data_AF-A0A699TXA7-F1
#
_entry.id   AF-A0A699TXA7-F1
#
_cell.length_a   1.000
_cell.length_b   1.000
_cell.length_c   1.000
_cell.angle_alpha   90.00
_cell.angle_beta   90.00
_cell.angle_gamma   90.00
#
_symmetry.space_group_name_H-M   'P 1'
#
loop_
_entity.id
_entity.type
_entity.pdbx_description
1 polymer ?
#
loop_
_entity_poly.entity_id
_entity_poly.type
_entity_poly.pdbx_seq_one_letter_code
_entity_poly.pdbx_strand_id
1 'polypeptide(L)'
;EERFAFNVTLRMFKRSIVIQRRVEDLQLGVESYQKKLNLTKLDSYRSDLKRNEAYTAYSNPRGFIYQNKDKKNKLMRIDELH
;
A
#
# COMPACT_ATOMS: atom_id res chain seq x y z
N GLU A 1 38.74 12.84 -22.03
CA GLU A 1 37.87 12.77 -20.84
C GLU A 1 36.37 12.92 -21.15
N GLU A 2 35.95 13.82 -22.04
CA GLU A 2 34.52 14.07 -22.32
C GLU A 2 33.71 12.84 -22.79
N ARG A 3 34.28 11.97 -23.62
CA ARG A 3 33.61 10.72 -24.06
C ARG A 3 33.35 9.75 -22.92
N PHE A 4 34.21 9.75 -21.89
CA PHE A 4 34.05 8.88 -20.72
C PHE A 4 32.92 9.39 -19.83
N ALA A 5 32.88 10.71 -19.57
CA ALA A 5 31.80 11.36 -18.84
C ALA A 5 30.45 11.13 -19.54
N PHE A 6 30.37 11.35 -20.86
CA PHE A 6 29.16 11.15 -21.66
C PHE A 6 28.58 9.73 -21.55
N ASN A 7 29.43 8.71 -21.61
CA ASN A 7 29.01 7.32 -21.48
C ASN A 7 28.46 7.00 -20.07
N VAL A 8 29.04 7.60 -19.03
CA VAL A 8 28.54 7.46 -17.65
C VAL A 8 27.16 8.13 -17.52
N THR A 9 26.98 9.35 -18.04
CA THR A 9 25.68 10.04 -18.00
C THR A 9 24.60 9.28 -18.75
N LEU A 10 24.91 8.76 -19.96
CA LEU A 10 23.98 7.94 -20.72
C LEU A 10 23.55 6.67 -19.99
N ARG A 11 24.47 6.01 -19.29
CA ARG A 11 24.17 4.82 -18.49
C ARG A 11 23.25 5.15 -17.32
N MET A 12 23.48 6.27 -16.64
CA MET A 12 22.61 6.73 -15.56
C MET A 12 21.21 7.10 -16.07
N PHE A 13 21.13 7.81 -17.19
CA PHE A 13 19.86 8.21 -17.80
C PHE A 13 19.01 7.00 -18.23
N LYS A 14 19.63 5.97 -18.82
CA LYS A 14 18.89 4.73 -19.15
C LYS A 14 18.37 4.04 -17.89
N ARG A 15 19.14 4.03 -16.80
CA ARG A 15 18.71 3.44 -15.53
C ARG A 15 17.55 4.20 -14.91
N SER A 16 17.55 5.54 -14.95
CA SER A 16 16.44 6.33 -14.41
C SER A 16 15.14 6.06 -15.16
N ILE A 17 15.17 5.93 -16.49
CA ILE A 17 13.99 5.58 -17.29
C ILE A 17 13.45 4.19 -16.92
N VAL A 18 14.33 3.20 -16.74
CA VAL A 18 13.91 1.85 -16.34
C VAL A 18 13.26 1.86 -14.96
N ILE A 19 13.79 2.64 -14.01
CA ILE A 19 13.21 2.79 -12.68
C ILE A 19 11.85 3.47 -12.75
N GLN A 20 11.71 4.55 -13.50
CA GLN A 20 10.43 5.27 -13.68
C GLN A 20 9.35 4.33 -14.21
N ARG A 21 9.64 3.55 -15.26
CA ARG A 21 8.69 2.57 -15.80
C ARG A 21 8.26 1.52 -14.78
N ARG A 22 9.20 1.00 -13.97
CA ARG A 22 8.87 0.03 -12.92
C ARG A 22 8.00 0.63 -11.82
N VAL A 23 8.21 1.90 -11.48
CA VAL A 23 7.38 2.62 -10.49
C VAL A 23 5.97 2.82 -11.05
N GLU A 24 5.84 3.23 -12.31
CA GLU A 24 4.54 3.35 -12.99
C GLU A 24 3.80 2.01 -13.06
N ASP A 25 4.48 0.93 -13.48
CA ASP A 25 3.91 -0.42 -13.53
C ASP A 25 3.46 -0.91 -12.15
N LEU A 26 4.24 -0.62 -11.10
CA LEU A 26 3.91 -0.98 -9.72
C LEU A 26 2.67 -0.21 -9.25
N GLN A 27 2.59 1.08 -9.54
CA GLN A 27 1.45 1.91 -9.16
C GLN A 27 0.17 1.42 -9.83
N LEU A 28 0.21 1.10 -11.13
CA LEU A 28 -0.90 0.47 -11.84
C LEU A 28 -1.27 -0.91 -11.24
N GLY A 29 -0.26 -1.69 -10.82
CA GLY A 29 -0.46 -2.97 -10.14
C GLY A 29 -1.19 -2.80 -8.80
N VAL A 30 -0.80 -1.81 -8.00
CA VAL A 30 -1.45 -1.48 -6.71
C VAL A 30 -2.88 -1.03 -6.94
N GLU A 31 -3.14 -0.12 -7.89
CA GLU A 31 -4.48 0.35 -8.22
C GLU A 31 -5.39 -0.79 -8.71
N SER A 32 -4.86 -1.68 -9.56
CA SER A 32 -5.56 -2.87 -10.03
C SER A 32 -5.90 -3.83 -8.87
N TYR A 33 -4.94 -4.05 -7.98
CA TYR A 33 -5.15 -4.92 -6.81
C TYR A 33 -6.20 -4.33 -5.85
N GLN A 34 -6.12 -3.03 -5.56
CA GLN A 34 -7.13 -2.30 -4.77
C GLN A 34 -8.53 -2.41 -5.39
N LYS A 35 -8.64 -2.23 -6.71
CA LYS A 35 -9.90 -2.32 -7.45
C LYS A 35 -10.49 -3.73 -7.40
N LYS A 36 -9.68 -4.78 -7.57
CA LYS A 36 -10.10 -6.18 -7.45
C LYS A 36 -10.63 -6.52 -6.06
N LEU A 37 -10.06 -5.88 -5.04
CA LEU A 37 -10.44 -6.03 -3.64
C LEU A 37 -11.66 -5.16 -3.27
N ASN A 38 -12.23 -4.40 -4.22
CA ASN A 38 -13.31 -3.43 -4.02
C ASN A 38 -13.00 -2.39 -2.91
N LEU A 39 -11.72 -2.04 -2.72
CA LEU A 39 -11.28 -1.02 -1.76
C LEU A 39 -11.48 0.39 -2.34
N THR A 40 -12.64 0.66 -2.94
CA THR A 40 -12.96 1.90 -3.69
C THR A 40 -12.89 3.16 -2.84
N LYS A 41 -12.79 3.00 -1.52
CA LYS A 41 -12.31 4.02 -0.60
C LYS A 41 -11.77 3.25 0.60
N LEU A 42 -10.62 3.68 1.12
CA LEU A 42 -10.30 3.46 2.51
C LEU A 42 -11.29 4.29 3.35
N ASP A 43 -12.57 3.95 3.34
CA ASP A 43 -13.53 4.40 4.36
C ASP A 43 -13.22 3.68 5.69
N SER A 44 -12.00 3.18 5.88
CA SER A 44 -11.45 2.72 7.15
C SER A 44 -11.20 3.87 8.13
N TYR A 45 -11.59 5.11 7.79
CA TYR A 45 -11.97 6.12 8.78
C TYR A 45 -13.50 6.17 8.96
N ARG A 46 -14.15 5.01 8.97
CA ARG A 46 -15.50 4.85 9.51
C ARG A 46 -15.44 5.19 11.00
N SER A 47 -15.54 6.49 11.26
CA SER A 47 -15.58 7.10 12.58
C SER A 47 -16.87 6.76 13.33
N ASP A 48 -17.78 6.05 12.68
CA ASP A 48 -19.04 5.57 13.24
C ASP A 48 -18.86 4.25 14.02
N LEU A 49 -17.66 3.65 14.04
CA LEU A 49 -17.30 2.71 15.09
C LEU A 49 -17.19 3.50 16.40
N LYS A 50 -18.33 3.66 17.09
CA LYS A 50 -18.42 4.25 18.42
C LYS A 50 -17.24 3.78 19.25
N ARG A 51 -16.35 4.72 19.56
CA ARG A 51 -15.19 4.55 20.43
C ARG A 51 -15.69 4.24 21.84
N ASN A 52 -15.99 2.97 22.10
CA ASN A 52 -16.28 2.46 23.44
C ASN A 52 -14.92 2.09 24.08
N GLU A 53 -14.10 3.12 24.34
CA GLU A 53 -12.88 2.99 25.14
C GLU A 53 -13.30 2.88 26.61
N ALA A 54 -13.43 1.65 27.09
CA ALA A 54 -13.46 1.35 28.51
C ALA A 54 -12.37 0.30 28.80
N TYR A 55 -11.26 0.79 29.38
CA TYR A 55 -10.25 0.01 30.10
C TYR A 55 -9.42 -1.03 29.32
N THR A 56 -8.54 -0.60 28.41
CA THR A 56 -7.30 -1.36 28.16
C THR A 56 -6.11 -0.44 27.97
N ALA A 57 -5.26 -0.39 29.00
CA ALA A 57 -3.88 0.03 28.82
C ALA A 57 -3.22 -0.91 27.78
N TYR A 58 -2.62 -0.33 26.74
CA TYR A 58 -1.70 -0.98 25.78
C TYR A 58 -2.26 -1.72 24.53
N SER A 59 -3.52 -1.59 24.14
CA SER A 59 -3.97 -2.19 22.86
C SER A 59 -4.24 -1.13 21.80
N ASN A 60 -3.23 -0.75 21.02
CA ASN A 60 -3.39 0.10 19.82
C ASN A 60 -4.23 -0.70 18.78
N PRO A 61 -5.52 -0.41 18.55
CA PRO A 61 -6.41 -1.29 17.81
C PRO A 61 -6.26 -1.13 16.29
N ARG A 62 -5.07 -0.73 15.81
CA ARG A 62 -4.81 -0.55 14.39
C ARG A 62 -4.90 -1.90 13.69
N GLY A 63 -6.02 -2.13 13.06
CA GLY A 63 -6.32 -3.33 12.28
C GLY A 63 -7.23 -2.96 11.12
N PHE A 64 -7.18 -3.76 10.06
CA PHE A 64 -8.00 -3.56 8.86
C PHE A 64 -9.22 -4.48 8.94
N ILE A 65 -10.42 -3.92 8.76
CA ILE A 65 -11.62 -4.73 8.56
C ILE A 65 -11.73 -5.04 7.07
N TYR A 66 -11.70 -6.31 6.72
CA TYR A 66 -11.92 -6.76 5.35
C TYR A 66 -13.08 -7.76 5.31
N GLN A 67 -13.71 -7.87 4.14
CA GLN A 67 -14.73 -8.87 3.89
C GLN A 67 -14.09 -10.11 3.28
N ASN A 68 -14.25 -11.27 3.93
CA ASN A 68 -13.74 -12.53 3.40
C ASN A 68 -14.57 -13.02 2.20
N LYS A 69 -14.14 -14.12 1.56
CA LYS A 69 -14.87 -14.72 0.42
C LYS A 69 -16.32 -15.11 0.76
N ASP A 70 -16.61 -15.36 2.03
CA ASP A 70 -17.95 -15.73 2.55
C ASP A 70 -18.79 -14.51 2.97
N LYS A 71 -18.38 -13.30 2.59
CA LYS A 71 -19.03 -12.03 2.96
C LYS A 71 -19.06 -11.72 4.46
N LYS A 72 -18.25 -12.40 5.28
CA LYS A 72 -18.10 -12.13 6.71
C LYS A 72 -17.01 -11.08 6.94
N ASN A 73 -17.26 -10.15 7.84
CA ASN A 73 -16.28 -9.15 8.25
C ASN A 73 -15.24 -9.80 9.18
N LYS A 74 -13.95 -9.67 8.83
CA LYS A 74 -12.83 -10.13 9.68
C LYS A 74 -11.90 -8.96 9.95
N LEU A 75 -11.43 -8.86 11.18
CA LEU A 75 -10.41 -7.90 11.60
C LEU A 75 -9.03 -8.53 11.42
N MET A 76 -8.19 -7.95 10.58
CA MET A 76 -6.78 -8.32 10.43
C MET A 76 -5.93 -7.36 11.25
N ARG A 77 -5.08 -7.89 12.13
CA ARG A 77 -4.20 -7.06 12.97
C ARG A 77 -2.91 -6.73 12.21
N ILE A 78 -2.31 -5.56 12.46
CA ILE A 78 -1.05 -5.18 11.81
C ILE A 78 0.10 -6.14 12.17
N ASP A 79 0.07 -6.76 13.35
CA ASP A 79 1.09 -7.72 13.77
C ASP A 79 1.03 -9.06 13.01
N GLU A 80 -0.08 -9.35 12.31
CA GLU A 80 -0.29 -10.57 11.52
C GLU A 80 0.21 -10.45 10.07
N LEU A 81 0.73 -9.28 9.67
CA LEU A 81 1.19 -8.96 8.31
C LEU A 81 2.67 -9.34 8.04
N HIS A 82 3.27 -10.21 8.87
CA HIS A 82 4.66 -10.70 8.73
C HIS A 82 4.79 -11.88 7.77
#